data_AF-A0A950R662-F1
#
_entry.id   AF-A0A950R662-F1
#
_cell.length_a   1.000
_cell.length_b   1.000
_cell.length_c   1.000
_cell.angle_alpha   90.00
_cell.angle_beta   90.00
_cell.angle_gamma   90.00
#
_symmetry.space_group_name_H-M   'P 1'
#
loop_
_entity.id
_entity.type
_entity.pdbx_description
1 polymer ?
#
loop_
_entity_poly.entity_id
_entity_poly.type
_entity_poly.pdbx_seq_one_letter_code
_entity_poly.pdbx_strand_id
1 'polypeptide(L)'
;MRPRASVVGPLILIGIGLLFLIHTLAPEFHIFDLFAQYWPYFLILWGAAQLLEIFVRAARGAPISPAYVSGGLWFIVLLFCILGMISFHIHHASPWWEHLNWQRGVQFMGEEHDYAIDPIRKPLLKAPHIVIENFAGDARIAGADASDLVVNGRKAIRAIDPGDADRVNKQTPVQVLVQGDRVLIRCNQDKAGMRTPIATNLDLSVPKDASIEANGRHGEFDISSISGNCILRTEH
;
A
#
# COMPACT_ATOMS: atom_id res chain seq x y z
N MET A 1 37.25 7.53 -52.67
CA MET A 1 35.83 7.12 -52.60
C MET A 1 35.19 7.87 -51.43
N ARG A 2 34.19 8.74 -51.68
CA ARG A 2 33.58 9.59 -50.64
C ARG A 2 32.65 8.75 -49.75
N PRO A 3 32.76 8.78 -48.41
CA PRO A 3 31.80 8.11 -47.55
C PRO A 3 30.44 8.82 -47.69
N ARG A 4 29.40 8.06 -48.05
CA ARG A 4 28.03 8.56 -48.11
C ARG A 4 27.56 8.85 -46.69
N ALA A 5 27.48 10.13 -46.34
CA ALA A 5 27.06 10.59 -45.03
C ALA A 5 25.66 10.03 -44.69
N SER A 6 25.56 9.41 -43.51
CA SER A 6 24.30 8.88 -42.99
C SER A 6 23.32 10.03 -42.77
N VAL A 7 22.24 10.06 -43.53
CA VAL A 7 21.15 11.06 -43.43
C VAL A 7 20.40 10.94 -42.11
N VAL A 8 20.51 9.78 -41.44
CA VAL A 8 19.83 9.46 -40.19
C VAL A 8 20.41 10.25 -39.00
N GLY A 9 21.73 10.49 -38.98
CA GLY A 9 22.38 11.24 -37.89
C GLY A 9 21.86 12.68 -37.76
N PRO A 10 21.86 13.48 -38.84
CA PRO A 10 21.29 14.82 -38.84
C PRO A 10 19.79 14.85 -38.51
N LEU A 11 19.02 13.85 -38.97
CA LEU A 11 17.58 13.79 -38.70
C LEU A 11 17.27 13.49 -37.22
N ILE A 12 18.04 12.61 -36.58
CA ILE A 12 17.95 12.35 -35.14
C ILE A 12 18.34 13.59 -34.34
N LEU A 13 19.39 14.30 -34.76
CA LEU A 13 19.81 15.54 -34.10
C LEU A 13 18.74 16.64 -34.20
N ILE A 14 18.06 16.73 -35.34
CA ILE A 14 16.93 17.65 -35.54
C ILE A 14 15.74 17.24 -34.65
N GLY A 15 15.44 15.94 -34.54
CA GLY A 15 14.37 15.45 -33.65
C GLY A 15 14.64 15.72 -32.16
N ILE A 16 15.88 15.50 -31.72
CA ILE A 16 16.32 15.83 -30.35
C ILE A 16 16.24 17.35 -30.11
N GLY A 17 16.64 18.16 -31.09
CA GLY A 17 16.55 19.62 -31.01
C GLY A 17 15.10 20.12 -30.91
N LEU A 18 14.17 19.52 -31.65
CA LEU A 18 12.74 19.83 -31.57
C LEU A 18 12.14 19.47 -30.20
N LEU A 19 12.55 18.33 -29.63
CA LEU A 19 12.14 17.91 -28.29
C LEU A 19 12.62 18.89 -27.21
N PHE A 20 13.87 19.32 -27.29
CA PHE A 20 14.43 20.34 -26.39
C PHE A 20 13.71 21.69 -26.54
N LEU A 21 13.38 22.07 -27.76
CA LEU A 21 12.64 23.30 -28.05
C LEU A 21 11.23 23.28 -27.45
N ILE A 22 10.51 22.16 -27.59
CA ILE A 22 9.17 21.98 -27.00
C ILE A 22 9.24 22.02 -25.46
N HIS A 23 10.27 21.42 -24.86
CA HIS A 23 10.46 21.45 -23.41
C HIS A 23 10.73 22.87 -22.88
N THR A 24 11.42 23.71 -23.65
CA THR A 24 11.65 25.12 -23.27
C THR A 24 10.40 25.99 -23.46
N LEU A 25 9.54 25.71 -24.46
CA LEU A 25 8.35 26.52 -24.74
C LEU A 25 7.14 26.19 -23.86
N ALA A 26 7.07 25.00 -23.26
CA ALA A 26 5.93 24.56 -22.47
C ALA A 26 6.37 23.86 -21.16
N PRO A 27 6.86 24.60 -20.15
CA PRO A 27 7.37 24.04 -18.89
C PRO A 27 6.30 23.38 -18.02
N GLU A 28 5.01 23.61 -18.28
CA GLU A 28 3.87 22.99 -17.59
C GLU A 28 3.60 21.55 -18.06
N PHE A 29 4.15 21.15 -19.22
CA PHE A 29 3.99 19.79 -19.75
C PHE A 29 5.03 18.88 -19.12
N HIS A 30 4.55 17.92 -18.32
CA HIS A 30 5.34 16.85 -17.74
C HIS A 30 5.72 15.85 -18.86
N ILE A 31 6.63 16.26 -19.73
CA ILE A 31 7.13 15.46 -20.86
C ILE A 31 7.66 14.12 -20.37
N PHE A 32 8.25 14.09 -19.18
CA PHE A 32 8.72 12.87 -18.53
C PHE A 32 7.60 11.84 -18.29
N ASP A 33 6.39 12.26 -17.92
CA ASP A 33 5.26 11.36 -17.69
C ASP A 33 4.72 10.77 -19.00
N LEU A 34 4.67 11.59 -20.05
CA LEU A 34 4.32 11.14 -21.40
C LEU A 34 5.36 10.15 -21.95
N PHE A 35 6.64 10.40 -21.76
CA PHE A 35 7.69 9.44 -22.13
C PHE A 35 7.60 8.15 -21.31
N ALA A 36 7.35 8.25 -19.99
CA ALA A 36 7.18 7.11 -19.11
C ALA A 36 5.94 6.26 -19.43
N GLN A 37 4.89 6.87 -19.97
CA GLN A 37 3.66 6.15 -20.38
C GLN A 37 3.73 5.60 -21.80
N TYR A 38 4.33 6.34 -22.74
CA TYR A 38 4.31 6.02 -24.17
C TYR A 38 5.64 5.47 -24.73
N TRP A 39 6.66 5.21 -23.89
CA TRP A 39 7.92 4.57 -24.31
C TRP A 39 7.76 3.29 -25.17
N PRO A 40 6.74 2.42 -24.98
CA PRO A 40 6.60 1.23 -25.81
C PRO A 40 6.29 1.58 -27.27
N TYR A 41 5.51 2.64 -27.52
CA TYR A 41 5.18 3.09 -28.86
C TYR A 41 6.40 3.66 -29.59
N PHE A 42 7.28 4.36 -28.88
CA PHE A 42 8.54 4.84 -29.46
C PHE A 42 9.46 3.69 -29.88
N LEU A 43 9.53 2.61 -29.10
CA LEU A 43 10.29 1.41 -29.48
C LEU A 43 9.69 0.69 -30.70
N ILE A 44 8.36 0.59 -30.76
CA ILE A 44 7.66 -0.01 -31.90
C ILE A 44 7.88 0.82 -33.16
N LEU A 45 7.74 2.14 -33.07
CA LEU A 45 7.96 3.05 -34.20
C LEU A 45 9.41 2.99 -34.69
N TRP A 46 10.37 2.95 -33.77
CA TRP A 46 11.80 2.79 -34.08
C TRP A 46 12.09 1.46 -34.78
N GLY A 47 11.55 0.35 -34.25
CA GLY A 47 11.66 -0.97 -34.88
C GLY A 47 11.02 -1.01 -36.27
N ALA A 48 9.85 -0.39 -36.44
CA ALA A 48 9.17 -0.29 -37.73
C ALA A 48 9.97 0.53 -38.76
N ALA A 49 10.59 1.64 -38.33
CA ALA A 49 11.44 2.45 -39.20
C ALA A 49 12.66 1.67 -39.71
N GLN A 50 13.28 0.87 -38.83
CA GLN A 50 14.40 0.00 -39.23
C GLN A 50 13.96 -1.11 -40.20
N LEU A 51 12.81 -1.75 -39.95
CA LEU A 51 12.25 -2.74 -40.87
C LEU A 51 11.95 -2.14 -42.24
N LEU A 52 11.42 -0.92 -42.28
CA LEU A 52 11.13 -0.20 -43.52
C LEU A 52 12.43 0.13 -44.28
N GLU A 53 13.50 0.54 -43.59
CA GLU A 53 14.80 0.78 -44.22
C GLU A 53 15.39 -0.50 -44.81
N ILE A 54 15.32 -1.62 -44.08
CA ILE A 54 15.75 -2.93 -44.57
C ILE A 54 14.94 -3.33 -45.81
N PHE A 55 13.62 -3.13 -45.79
CA PHE A 55 12.74 -3.46 -46.90
C PHE A 55 13.06 -2.62 -48.15
N VAL A 56 13.25 -1.30 -48.00
CA VAL A 56 13.63 -0.40 -49.09
C VAL A 56 15.01 -0.76 -49.66
N ARG A 57 15.97 -1.16 -48.81
CA ARG A 57 17.30 -1.58 -49.26
C ARG A 57 17.28 -2.95 -49.95
N ALA A 58 16.48 -3.89 -49.45
CA ALA A 58 16.24 -5.19 -50.07
C ALA A 58 15.59 -5.03 -51.45
N ALA A 59 14.59 -4.16 -51.57
CA ALA A 59 13.95 -3.83 -52.85
C ALA A 59 14.92 -3.17 -53.86
N ARG A 60 15.97 -2.50 -53.38
CA ARG A 60 17.04 -1.87 -54.20
C ARG A 60 18.25 -2.78 -54.44
N GLY A 61 18.23 -4.04 -53.97
CA GLY A 61 19.33 -4.99 -54.12
C GLY A 61 20.64 -4.57 -53.44
N ALA A 62 20.59 -3.65 -52.47
CA ALA A 62 21.77 -3.14 -51.79
C ALA A 62 22.22 -4.10 -50.66
N PRO A 63 23.54 -4.29 -50.43
CA PRO A 63 24.02 -5.14 -49.34
C PRO A 63 23.59 -4.57 -47.99
N ILE A 64 23.11 -5.46 -47.11
CA ILE A 64 22.71 -5.11 -45.74
C ILE A 64 23.97 -4.69 -44.98
N SER A 65 23.97 -3.46 -44.43
CA SER A 65 25.13 -2.95 -43.70
C SER A 65 25.26 -3.67 -42.35
N PRO A 66 26.45 -4.09 -41.90
CA PRO A 66 26.65 -4.72 -40.58
C PRO A 66 26.29 -3.81 -39.39
N ALA A 67 26.13 -2.50 -39.62
CA ALA A 67 25.82 -1.51 -38.60
C ALA A 67 24.45 -1.71 -37.93
N TYR A 68 23.50 -2.40 -38.57
CA TYR A 68 22.16 -2.67 -38.02
C TYR A 68 22.17 -3.68 -36.86
N VAL A 69 23.24 -4.47 -36.73
CA VAL A 69 23.43 -5.49 -35.69
C VAL A 69 24.65 -5.14 -34.83
N SER A 70 24.91 -3.84 -34.61
CA SER A 70 25.86 -3.44 -33.58
C SER A 70 25.24 -3.75 -32.21
N GLY A 71 25.87 -4.62 -31.42
CA GLY A 71 25.40 -5.03 -30.09
C GLY A 71 25.18 -3.84 -29.13
N GLY A 72 25.84 -2.70 -29.38
CA GLY A 72 25.61 -1.47 -28.63
C GLY A 72 24.20 -0.89 -28.81
N LEU A 73 23.58 -1.04 -29.99
CA LEU A 73 22.22 -0.57 -30.22
C LEU A 73 21.20 -1.41 -29.45
N TRP A 74 21.39 -2.73 -29.44
CA TRP A 74 20.57 -3.65 -28.66
C TRP A 74 20.75 -3.47 -27.16
N PHE A 75 21.96 -3.15 -26.71
CA PHE A 75 22.23 -2.80 -25.31
C PHE A 75 21.49 -1.53 -24.88
N ILE A 76 21.45 -0.50 -25.72
CA ILE A 76 20.69 0.74 -25.45
C ILE A 76 19.18 0.45 -25.44
N VAL A 77 18.66 -0.36 -26.36
CA VAL A 77 17.25 -0.78 -26.36
C VAL A 77 16.92 -1.56 -25.10
N LEU A 78 17.78 -2.49 -24.69
CA LEU A 78 17.63 -3.24 -23.44
C LEU A 78 17.63 -2.30 -22.22
N LEU A 79 18.56 -1.35 -22.17
CA LEU A 79 18.63 -0.37 -21.09
C LEU A 79 17.37 0.51 -21.03
N PHE A 80 16.87 0.96 -22.18
CA PHE A 80 15.61 1.72 -22.29
C PHE A 80 14.40 0.88 -21.88
N CYS A 81 14.35 -0.40 -22.25
CA CYS A 81 13.31 -1.32 -21.79
C CYS A 81 13.36 -1.49 -20.26
N ILE A 82 14.54 -1.63 -19.67
CA ILE A 82 14.70 -1.78 -18.22
C ILE A 82 14.28 -0.50 -17.50
N LEU A 83 14.74 0.67 -17.95
CA LEU A 83 14.37 1.97 -17.39
C LEU A 83 12.85 2.25 -17.52
N GLY A 84 12.27 1.92 -18.67
CA GLY A 84 10.82 2.04 -18.91
C GLY A 84 9.98 1.10 -18.05
N MET A 85 10.46 -0.13 -17.81
CA MET A 85 9.81 -1.08 -16.90
C MET A 85 9.86 -0.61 -15.44
N ILE A 86 10.98 -0.03 -14.99
CA ILE A 86 11.13 0.52 -13.64
C ILE A 86 10.16 1.69 -13.44
N SER A 87 10.11 2.63 -14.39
CA SER A 87 9.25 3.82 -14.29
C SER A 87 7.75 3.46 -14.33
N PHE A 88 7.34 2.54 -15.19
CA PHE A 88 5.96 2.08 -15.26
C PHE A 88 5.50 1.37 -13.96
N HIS A 89 6.41 0.64 -13.29
CA HIS A 89 6.11 -0.01 -12.02
C HIS A 89 5.88 0.98 -10.87
N ILE A 90 6.58 2.12 -10.84
CA ILE A 90 6.43 3.09 -9.74
C ILE A 90 5.02 3.72 -9.72
N HIS A 91 4.39 3.88 -10.89
CA HIS A 91 3.10 4.56 -11.00
C HIS A 91 1.87 3.62 -11.03
N HIS A 92 2.03 2.31 -11.26
CA HIS A 92 0.91 1.37 -11.43
C HIS A 92 1.09 0.00 -10.73
N ALA A 93 2.16 -0.23 -9.95
CA ALA A 93 2.35 -1.54 -9.32
C ALA A 93 1.43 -1.74 -8.11
N SER A 94 0.32 -2.44 -8.32
CA SER A 94 0.02 -3.58 -7.45
C SER A 94 1.10 -4.63 -7.74
N PRO A 95 2.04 -4.89 -6.80
CA PRO A 95 3.22 -5.70 -7.10
C PRO A 95 2.85 -7.17 -7.17
N TRP A 96 3.18 -7.82 -8.29
CA TRP A 96 3.21 -9.28 -8.40
C TRP A 96 4.12 -9.95 -7.35
N TRP A 97 5.04 -9.21 -6.73
CA TRP A 97 5.85 -9.70 -5.59
C TRP A 97 5.04 -9.93 -4.31
N GLU A 98 3.81 -9.40 -4.20
CA GLU A 98 2.92 -9.65 -3.04
C GLU A 98 2.46 -11.11 -2.93
N HIS A 99 2.55 -11.90 -4.01
CA HIS A 99 2.23 -13.33 -4.00
C HIS A 99 3.45 -14.22 -3.74
N LEU A 100 4.68 -13.67 -3.82
CA LEU A 100 5.85 -14.36 -3.31
C LEU A 100 5.94 -14.06 -1.82
N ASN A 101 6.02 -15.11 -0.99
CA ASN A 101 6.09 -15.07 0.48
C ASN A 101 7.35 -14.37 1.06
N TRP A 102 7.89 -13.35 0.39
CA TRP A 102 8.94 -12.44 0.85
C TRP A 102 8.41 -11.40 1.87
N GLN A 103 7.10 -11.37 2.13
CA GLN A 103 6.42 -10.37 2.96
C GLN A 103 6.67 -10.46 4.47
N ARG A 104 7.20 -11.57 5.02
CA ARG A 104 7.61 -11.58 6.45
C ARG A 104 8.74 -10.59 6.75
N GLY A 105 9.58 -10.26 5.75
CA GLY A 105 10.65 -9.26 5.92
C GLY A 105 10.17 -7.82 5.73
N VAL A 106 9.11 -7.60 4.94
CA VAL A 106 8.64 -6.26 4.53
C VAL A 106 7.55 -5.70 5.46
N GLN A 107 6.98 -6.51 6.37
CA GLN A 107 6.15 -6.03 7.48
C GLN A 107 6.88 -5.04 8.41
N PHE A 108 8.22 -4.98 8.33
CA PHE A 108 9.08 -4.01 9.02
C PHE A 108 9.29 -2.69 8.26
N MET A 109 8.85 -2.59 7.00
CA MET A 109 9.11 -1.43 6.13
C MET A 109 7.95 -0.44 6.08
N GLY A 110 6.79 -0.76 6.67
CA GLY A 110 5.67 0.16 6.80
C GLY A 110 5.79 1.05 8.03
N GLU A 111 5.35 2.29 7.91
CA GLU A 111 5.20 3.20 9.04
C GLU A 111 3.96 2.83 9.86
N GLU A 112 4.00 3.15 11.15
CA GLU A 112 2.89 2.94 12.05
C GLU A 112 2.00 4.18 12.06
N HIS A 113 0.74 4.00 11.67
CA HIS A 113 -0.27 5.05 11.64
C HIS A 113 -1.22 4.89 12.81
N ASP A 114 -1.27 5.93 13.65
CA ASP A 114 -2.11 5.99 14.83
C ASP A 114 -3.45 6.64 14.51
N TYR A 115 -4.53 5.95 14.88
CA TYR A 115 -5.90 6.43 14.78
C TYR A 115 -6.53 6.48 16.17
N ALA A 116 -6.99 7.67 16.56
CA ALA A 116 -7.78 7.83 17.77
C ALA A 116 -9.16 7.21 17.58
N ILE A 117 -9.64 6.49 18.60
CA ILE A 117 -11.01 5.99 18.64
C ILE A 117 -11.82 6.98 19.47
N ASP A 118 -12.88 7.54 18.88
CA ASP A 118 -13.77 8.45 19.58
C ASP A 118 -14.41 7.78 20.80
N PRO A 119 -14.55 8.50 21.93
CA PRO A 119 -15.07 7.94 23.18
C PRO A 119 -16.51 7.45 23.00
N ILE A 120 -16.71 6.13 23.07
CA ILE A 120 -18.04 5.53 23.01
C ILE A 120 -18.60 5.43 24.42
N ARG A 121 -19.66 6.20 24.69
CA ARG A 121 -20.40 6.15 25.96
C ARG A 121 -21.70 5.37 25.79
N LYS A 122 -21.92 4.37 26.65
CA LYS A 122 -23.17 3.61 26.70
C LYS A 122 -23.64 3.45 28.15
N PRO A 123 -24.91 3.73 28.46
CA PRO A 123 -25.45 3.44 29.79
C PRO A 123 -25.51 1.92 29.98
N LEU A 124 -25.10 1.45 31.15
CA LEU A 124 -25.12 0.04 31.53
C LEU A 124 -26.23 -0.25 32.53
N LEU A 125 -26.69 -1.50 32.52
CA LEU A 125 -27.53 -2.04 33.59
C LEU A 125 -26.67 -2.35 34.83
N LYS A 126 -27.32 -2.66 35.96
CA LYS A 126 -26.61 -3.09 37.17
C LYS A 126 -25.96 -4.45 36.96
N ALA A 127 -24.70 -4.60 37.34
CA ALA A 127 -23.89 -5.81 37.22
C ALA A 127 -23.76 -6.40 35.78
N PRO A 128 -23.33 -5.60 34.79
CA PRO A 128 -23.28 -6.05 33.39
C PRO A 128 -22.18 -7.08 33.15
N HIS A 129 -22.40 -7.99 32.21
CA HIS A 129 -21.39 -8.93 31.73
C HIS A 129 -20.73 -8.40 30.45
N ILE A 130 -19.49 -7.94 30.57
CA ILE A 130 -18.73 -7.31 29.49
C ILE A 130 -17.85 -8.36 28.83
N VAL A 131 -18.03 -8.53 27.52
CA VAL A 131 -17.29 -9.47 26.69
C VAL A 131 -16.47 -8.71 25.65
N ILE A 132 -15.16 -8.89 25.68
CA ILE A 132 -14.24 -8.35 24.68
C ILE A 132 -13.85 -9.48 23.73
N GLU A 133 -14.25 -9.36 22.46
CA GLU A 133 -14.02 -10.42 21.46
C GLU A 133 -12.70 -10.24 20.72
N ASN A 134 -11.93 -11.33 20.71
CA ASN A 134 -10.77 -11.66 19.87
C ASN A 134 -10.10 -10.45 19.19
N PHE A 135 -9.36 -9.67 19.98
CA PHE A 135 -8.56 -8.56 19.48
C PHE A 135 -7.07 -8.78 19.75
N ALA A 136 -6.24 -8.08 18.98
CA ALA A 136 -4.81 -7.94 19.21
C ALA A 136 -4.52 -6.50 19.68
N GLY A 137 -3.72 -6.38 20.74
CA GLY A 137 -3.38 -5.14 21.42
C GLY A 137 -3.63 -5.20 22.93
N ASP A 138 -3.31 -4.13 23.62
CA ASP A 138 -3.42 -4.07 25.08
C ASP A 138 -4.80 -3.57 25.51
N ALA A 139 -5.36 -4.13 26.58
CA ALA A 139 -6.61 -3.63 27.14
C ALA A 139 -6.46 -3.31 28.63
N ARG A 140 -6.74 -2.05 28.96
CA ARG A 140 -6.82 -1.57 30.33
C ARG A 140 -8.26 -1.41 30.74
N ILE A 141 -8.66 -2.10 31.80
CA ILE A 141 -10.02 -2.13 32.31
C ILE A 141 -10.00 -1.61 33.74
N ALA A 142 -10.62 -0.46 33.96
CA ALA A 142 -10.70 0.19 35.26
C ALA A 142 -12.14 0.28 35.75
N GLY A 143 -12.38 -0.25 36.94
CA GLY A 143 -13.64 -0.11 37.66
C GLY A 143 -13.83 1.32 38.19
N ALA A 144 -14.93 1.95 37.83
CA ALA A 144 -15.32 3.28 38.26
C ALA A 144 -16.69 3.27 38.96
N ASP A 145 -16.93 4.26 39.82
CA ASP A 145 -18.25 4.51 40.44
C ASP A 145 -19.18 5.24 39.45
N ALA A 146 -19.30 4.71 38.23
CA ALA A 146 -20.13 5.25 37.16
C ALA A 146 -21.10 4.17 36.66
N SER A 147 -22.28 4.59 36.19
CA SER A 147 -23.28 3.70 35.57
C SER A 147 -23.04 3.49 34.07
N ASP A 148 -22.02 4.14 33.51
CA ASP A 148 -21.80 4.21 32.08
C ASP A 148 -20.51 3.45 31.72
N LEU A 149 -20.56 2.72 30.61
CA LEU A 149 -19.38 2.21 29.93
C LEU A 149 -18.77 3.35 29.13
N VAL A 150 -17.49 3.63 29.36
CA VAL A 150 -16.69 4.50 28.50
C VAL A 150 -15.62 3.66 27.84
N VAL A 151 -15.68 3.56 26.51
CA VAL A 151 -14.66 2.90 25.69
C VAL A 151 -13.88 3.95 24.94
N ASN A 152 -12.58 4.03 25.24
CA ASN A 152 -11.62 4.86 24.55
C ASN A 152 -10.50 3.97 24.01
N GLY A 153 -9.69 4.51 23.10
CA GLY A 153 -8.50 3.79 22.69
C GLY A 153 -7.77 4.43 21.54
N ARG A 154 -6.71 3.73 21.16
CA ARG A 154 -5.89 4.04 19.99
C ARG A 154 -5.70 2.78 19.16
N LYS A 155 -5.78 2.94 17.86
CA LYS A 155 -5.51 1.87 16.91
C LYS A 155 -4.23 2.20 16.15
N ALA A 156 -3.26 1.31 16.24
CA ALA A 156 -2.03 1.34 15.46
C ALA A 156 -2.17 0.39 14.26
N ILE A 157 -2.00 0.93 13.05
CA ILE A 157 -2.03 0.19 11.81
C ILE A 157 -0.69 0.36 11.12
N ARG A 158 0.00 -0.74 10.81
CA ARG A 158 1.26 -0.67 10.07
C ARG A 158 1.03 -0.85 8.57
N ALA A 159 1.34 0.17 7.78
CA ALA A 159 1.18 0.16 6.33
C ALA A 159 2.32 0.90 5.63
N ILE A 160 2.58 0.57 4.37
CA ILE A 160 3.58 1.27 3.54
C ILE A 160 2.98 2.57 2.96
N ASP A 161 1.69 2.52 2.60
CA ASP A 161 0.93 3.65 2.09
C ASP A 161 -0.09 4.12 3.15
N PRO A 162 -0.10 5.42 3.52
CA PRO A 162 -1.15 6.00 4.36
C PRO A 162 -2.58 5.73 3.85
N GLY A 163 -2.78 5.66 2.54
CA GLY A 163 -4.10 5.37 1.95
C GLY A 163 -4.62 3.97 2.30
N ASP A 164 -3.72 2.99 2.41
CA ASP A 164 -4.06 1.64 2.85
C ASP A 164 -4.37 1.59 4.35
N ALA A 165 -3.62 2.32 5.18
CA ALA A 165 -3.92 2.44 6.61
C ALA A 165 -5.32 3.03 6.84
N ASP A 166 -5.68 4.09 6.11
CA ASP A 166 -7.00 4.73 6.19
C ASP A 166 -8.12 3.78 5.77
N ARG A 167 -7.91 3.02 4.69
CA ARG A 167 -8.86 2.02 4.20
C ARG A 167 -9.09 0.93 5.24
N VAL A 168 -8.01 0.38 5.83
CA VAL A 168 -8.10 -0.66 6.86
C VAL A 168 -8.76 -0.12 8.13
N ASN A 169 -8.47 1.13 8.53
CA ASN A 169 -9.12 1.75 9.67
C ASN A 169 -10.64 1.81 9.49
N LYS A 170 -11.11 2.26 8.32
CA LYS A 170 -12.55 2.32 7.97
C LYS A 170 -13.22 0.95 7.94
N GLN A 171 -12.48 -0.10 7.57
CA GLN A 171 -12.99 -1.48 7.50
C GLN A 171 -13.09 -2.16 8.88
N THR A 172 -12.38 -1.65 9.89
CA THR A 172 -12.23 -2.27 11.22
C THR A 172 -12.78 -1.39 12.36
N PRO A 173 -14.04 -0.92 12.30
CA PRO A 173 -14.57 -0.06 13.36
C PRO A 173 -14.69 -0.82 14.69
N VAL A 174 -14.35 -0.17 15.80
CA VAL A 174 -14.66 -0.67 17.15
C VAL A 174 -16.14 -0.45 17.41
N GLN A 175 -16.85 -1.52 17.75
CA GLN A 175 -18.29 -1.52 17.97
C GLN A 175 -18.61 -2.00 19.37
N VAL A 176 -19.53 -1.30 20.03
CA VAL A 176 -20.06 -1.67 21.34
C VAL A 176 -21.53 -2.03 21.16
N LEU A 177 -21.86 -3.31 21.31
CA LEU A 177 -23.23 -3.82 21.21
C LEU A 177 -23.75 -4.14 22.62
N VAL A 178 -24.80 -3.44 23.03
CA VAL A 178 -25.49 -3.70 24.29
C VAL A 178 -26.64 -4.67 24.02
N GLN A 179 -26.58 -5.88 24.58
CA GLN A 179 -27.56 -6.95 24.47
C GLN A 179 -28.17 -7.23 25.85
N GLY A 180 -29.04 -6.31 26.30
CA GLY A 180 -29.60 -6.38 27.64
C GLY A 180 -28.50 -6.21 28.70
N ASP A 181 -28.25 -7.28 29.45
CA ASP A 181 -27.25 -7.34 30.52
C ASP A 181 -25.83 -7.67 30.02
N ARG A 182 -25.69 -8.11 28.76
CA ARG A 182 -24.41 -8.39 28.13
C ARG A 182 -23.94 -7.23 27.27
N VAL A 183 -22.66 -6.89 27.35
CA VAL A 183 -22.06 -5.88 26.48
C VAL A 183 -20.92 -6.47 25.71
N LEU A 184 -21.05 -6.46 24.38
CA LEU A 184 -20.06 -7.01 23.47
C LEU A 184 -19.23 -5.89 22.86
N ILE A 185 -17.91 -5.95 23.06
CA ILE A 185 -16.94 -5.04 22.46
C ILE A 185 -16.22 -5.80 21.35
N ARG A 186 -16.46 -5.37 20.10
CA ARG A 186 -15.90 -6.00 18.90
C ARG A 186 -15.01 -5.01 18.14
N CYS A 187 -13.73 -5.33 18.01
CA CYS A 187 -12.76 -4.51 17.27
C CYS A 187 -12.76 -4.79 15.76
N ASN A 188 -13.46 -5.84 15.30
CA ASN A 188 -13.58 -6.22 13.88
C ASN A 188 -12.23 -6.37 13.15
N GLN A 189 -11.15 -6.65 13.88
CA GLN A 189 -9.78 -6.72 13.32
C GLN A 189 -9.63 -7.85 12.29
N ASP A 190 -10.48 -8.87 12.35
CA ASP A 190 -10.52 -9.96 11.37
C ASP A 190 -10.81 -9.48 9.95
N LYS A 191 -11.42 -8.29 9.81
CA LYS A 191 -11.69 -7.64 8.52
C LYS A 191 -10.47 -6.92 7.93
N ALA A 192 -9.40 -6.71 8.70
CA ALA A 192 -8.16 -6.09 8.22
C ALA A 192 -7.43 -6.94 7.16
N GLY A 193 -7.80 -8.22 7.05
CA GLY A 193 -7.05 -9.21 6.28
C GLY A 193 -5.77 -9.63 7.01
N MET A 194 -5.29 -10.84 6.73
CA MET A 194 -4.08 -11.40 7.38
C MET A 194 -2.78 -10.63 7.08
N ARG A 195 -2.83 -9.61 6.22
CA ARG A 195 -1.67 -8.92 5.63
C ARG A 195 -1.27 -7.63 6.35
N THR A 196 -2.15 -7.04 7.16
CA THR A 196 -1.90 -5.75 7.83
C THR A 196 -1.89 -5.96 9.34
N PRO A 197 -0.72 -5.90 10.00
CA PRO A 197 -0.66 -5.92 11.45
C PRO A 197 -1.48 -4.77 12.02
N ILE A 198 -2.42 -5.11 12.89
CA ILE A 198 -3.27 -4.15 13.59
C ILE A 198 -3.13 -4.42 15.08
N ALA A 199 -2.89 -3.37 15.85
CA ALA A 199 -2.94 -3.39 17.30
C ALA A 199 -3.95 -2.34 17.76
N THR A 200 -4.79 -2.69 18.72
CA THR A 200 -5.76 -1.75 19.31
C THR A 200 -5.58 -1.73 20.80
N ASN A 201 -5.16 -0.59 21.31
CA ASN A 201 -5.01 -0.33 22.72
C ASN A 201 -6.31 0.28 23.24
N LEU A 202 -7.01 -0.46 24.09
CA LEU A 202 -8.31 -0.08 24.63
C LEU A 202 -8.19 0.37 26.08
N ASP A 203 -8.81 1.51 26.38
CA ASP A 203 -9.01 2.01 27.74
C ASP A 203 -10.51 1.97 28.06
N LEU A 204 -10.87 1.08 28.97
CA LEU A 204 -12.25 0.77 29.34
C LEU A 204 -12.51 1.23 30.77
N SER A 205 -13.50 2.09 30.95
CA SER A 205 -14.04 2.42 32.27
C SER A 205 -15.41 1.78 32.43
N VAL A 206 -15.53 0.92 33.44
CA VAL A 206 -16.70 0.06 33.66
C VAL A 206 -17.19 0.19 35.10
N PRO A 207 -18.48 -0.05 35.39
CA PRO A 207 -18.98 -0.15 36.77
C PRO A 207 -18.25 -1.22 37.57
N LYS A 208 -18.00 -0.98 38.86
CA LYS A 208 -17.25 -1.91 39.74
C LYS A 208 -17.93 -3.28 39.91
N ASP A 209 -19.25 -3.35 39.74
CA ASP A 209 -20.06 -4.57 39.83
C ASP A 209 -20.08 -5.39 38.52
N ALA A 210 -19.41 -4.93 37.46
CA ALA A 210 -19.36 -5.63 36.18
C ALA A 210 -18.54 -6.93 36.24
N SER A 211 -18.99 -7.94 35.50
CA SER A 211 -18.20 -9.14 35.21
C SER A 211 -17.51 -8.98 33.85
N ILE A 212 -16.26 -9.40 33.74
CA ILE A 212 -15.40 -9.20 32.57
C ILE A 212 -15.00 -10.56 31.99
N GLU A 213 -15.18 -10.71 30.69
CA GLU A 213 -14.67 -11.80 29.89
C GLU A 213 -13.87 -11.21 28.72
N ALA A 214 -12.56 -11.38 28.73
CA ALA A 214 -11.70 -10.88 27.67
C ALA A 214 -11.04 -12.03 26.93
N ASN A 215 -11.19 -12.04 25.60
CA ASN A 215 -10.51 -12.98 24.72
C ASN A 215 -9.54 -12.20 23.81
N GLY A 216 -8.24 -12.40 24.03
CA GLY A 216 -7.16 -11.76 23.27
C GLY A 216 -6.38 -12.76 22.43
N ARG A 217 -5.91 -12.31 21.27
CA ARG A 217 -4.92 -13.05 20.48
C ARG A 217 -3.51 -12.77 20.98
N HIS A 218 -3.13 -11.50 21.07
CA HIS A 218 -1.82 -11.06 21.53
C HIS A 218 -1.97 -9.71 22.23
N GLY A 219 -1.26 -9.49 23.34
CA GLY A 219 -1.31 -8.26 24.13
C GLY A 219 -1.48 -8.52 25.63
N GLU A 220 -1.41 -7.46 26.41
CA GLU A 220 -1.55 -7.51 27.88
C GLU A 220 -2.93 -7.00 28.34
N PHE A 221 -3.44 -7.61 29.42
CA PHE A 221 -4.69 -7.23 30.07
C PHE A 221 -4.41 -6.67 31.47
N ASP A 222 -4.64 -5.37 31.67
CA ASP A 222 -4.55 -4.72 32.97
C ASP A 222 -5.97 -4.49 33.52
N ILE A 223 -6.36 -5.23 34.56
CA ILE A 223 -7.68 -5.10 35.21
C ILE A 223 -7.48 -4.53 36.62
N SER A 224 -8.17 -3.42 36.91
CA SER A 224 -8.10 -2.73 38.19
C SER A 224 -9.49 -2.38 38.73
N SER A 225 -9.63 -2.45 40.05
CA SER A 225 -10.81 -1.94 40.78
C SER A 225 -12.16 -2.57 40.43
N ILE A 226 -12.19 -3.84 40.01
CA ILE A 226 -13.40 -4.61 39.70
C ILE A 226 -13.74 -5.58 40.85
N SER A 227 -15.03 -5.64 41.20
CA SER A 227 -15.55 -6.55 42.23
C SER A 227 -16.24 -7.79 41.64
N GLY A 228 -16.61 -7.75 40.36
CA GLY A 228 -17.20 -8.88 39.64
C GLY A 228 -16.18 -9.92 39.17
N ASN A 229 -16.67 -10.97 38.49
CA ASN A 229 -15.82 -12.06 38.02
C ASN A 229 -14.98 -11.63 36.81
N CYS A 230 -13.75 -12.11 36.71
CA CYS A 230 -12.84 -11.81 35.59
C CYS A 230 -12.35 -13.12 34.96
N ILE A 231 -12.66 -13.33 33.68
CA ILE A 231 -12.21 -14.47 32.89
C ILE A 231 -11.34 -13.93 31.74
N LEU A 232 -10.06 -14.32 31.74
CA LEU A 232 -9.11 -13.95 30.70
C LEU A 232 -8.76 -15.19 29.88
N ARG A 233 -8.83 -15.06 28.55
CA ARG A 233 -8.41 -16.08 27.60
C ARG A 233 -7.44 -15.44 26.61
N THR A 234 -6.26 -16.06 26.47
CA THR A 234 -5.26 -15.66 25.49
C THR A 234 -4.93 -16.85 24.61
N GLU A 235 -5.03 -16.69 23.29
CA GLU A 235 -4.59 -17.70 22.32
C GLU A 235 -3.07 -17.56 22.13
N HIS A 236 -2.31 -18.65 22.36
CA HIS A 236 -0.84 -18.67 22.23
C HIS A 236 -0.39 -19.34 20.92
#